data_AF-A0A4V1UEX9-F1
#
_entry.id   AF-A0A4V1UEX9-F1
#
_cell.length_a   1.000
_cell.length_b   1.000
_cell.length_c   1.000
_cell.angle_alpha   90.00
_cell.angle_beta   90.00
_cell.angle_gamma   90.00
#
_symmetry.space_group_name_H-M   'P 1'
#
loop_
_entity.id
_entity.type
_entity.pdbx_description
1 polymer ?
#
loop_
_entity_poly.entity_id
_entity_poly.type
_entity_poly.pdbx_seq_one_letter_code
_entity_poly.pdbx_strand_id
1 'polypeptide(L)'
;MKKRLRLLFVAFSVSFAIMAALSLFAIRQFTSLIAYSNQVDHTNKVITQLYYIEGLIQETEVKERGYLISRDSSDMAGLFELISNIIPAADTLKVLISDDNSQKTNLIYLKSLLTERKDYMKENLLYVDTALNKALSPAFLKGIAIRQQLKDRLSSMREREFAYLEDKFRTKTYYQQITNSTIR
;
A
#
# COMPACT_ATOMS: atom_id res chain seq x y z
N MET A 1 8.79 57.53 -38.72
CA MET A 1 9.43 56.24 -38.41
C MET A 1 9.41 55.85 -36.93
N LYS A 2 9.78 56.75 -35.98
CA LYS A 2 9.84 56.45 -34.53
C LYS A 2 8.54 55.90 -33.90
N LYS A 3 7.34 56.36 -34.32
CA LYS A 3 6.04 55.88 -33.79
C LYS A 3 5.75 54.41 -34.15
N ARG A 4 6.08 53.98 -35.37
CA ARG A 4 5.86 52.58 -35.81
C ARG A 4 6.77 51.61 -35.07
N LEU A 5 8.02 52.02 -34.83
CA LEU A 5 8.98 51.22 -34.06
C LEU A 5 8.51 51.01 -32.60
N ARG A 6 8.01 52.07 -31.96
CA ARG A 6 7.47 52.00 -30.58
C ARG A 6 6.30 51.02 -30.47
N LEU A 7 5.43 51.00 -31.47
CA LEU A 7 4.27 50.10 -31.55
C LEU A 7 4.70 48.63 -31.66
N LEU A 8 5.71 48.34 -32.48
CA LEU A 8 6.29 46.99 -32.60
C LEU A 8 6.92 46.53 -31.27
N PHE A 9 7.66 47.40 -30.58
CA PHE A 9 8.24 47.07 -29.28
C PHE A 9 7.18 46.79 -28.21
N VAL A 10 6.09 47.56 -28.18
CA VAL A 10 4.98 47.32 -27.23
C VAL A 10 4.29 45.99 -27.55
N ALA A 11 3.97 45.73 -28.81
CA ALA A 11 3.35 44.47 -29.22
C ALA A 11 4.25 43.27 -28.88
N PHE A 12 5.55 43.36 -29.15
CA PHE A 12 6.52 42.32 -28.78
C PHE A 12 6.59 42.11 -27.26
N SER A 13 6.65 43.19 -26.47
CA SER A 13 6.71 43.11 -25.00
C SER A 13 5.45 42.49 -24.41
N VAL A 14 4.27 42.81 -24.96
CA VAL A 14 3.00 42.22 -24.55
C VAL A 14 2.95 40.73 -24.90
N SER A 15 3.31 40.35 -26.12
CA SER A 15 3.38 38.94 -26.52
C SER A 15 4.37 38.16 -25.66
N PHE A 16 5.53 38.74 -25.35
CA PHE A 16 6.53 38.14 -24.47
C PHE A 16 5.98 37.97 -23.04
N ALA A 17 5.31 38.99 -22.49
CA ALA A 17 4.70 38.91 -21.16
C ALA A 17 3.62 37.82 -21.08
N ILE A 18 2.78 37.71 -22.11
CA ILE A 18 1.76 36.65 -22.22
C ILE A 18 2.44 35.27 -22.28
N MET A 19 3.47 35.12 -23.11
CA MET A 19 4.19 33.85 -23.23
C MET A 19 4.89 33.45 -21.92
N ALA A 20 5.49 34.40 -21.21
CA ALA A 20 6.09 34.18 -19.90
C ALA A 20 5.04 33.76 -18.85
N ALA A 21 3.88 34.41 -18.83
CA ALA A 21 2.78 34.06 -17.93
C ALA A 21 2.23 32.64 -18.21
N LEU A 22 2.05 32.30 -19.50
CA LEU A 22 1.62 30.96 -19.91
C LEU A 22 2.65 29.89 -19.54
N SER A 23 3.94 30.17 -19.72
CA SER A 23 5.02 29.27 -19.33
C SER A 23 5.01 29.00 -17.83
N LEU A 24 4.89 30.06 -17.00
CA LEU A 24 4.78 29.91 -15.54
C LEU A 24 3.55 29.10 -15.13
N PHE A 25 2.41 29.33 -15.79
CA PHE A 25 1.19 28.56 -15.54
C PHE A 25 1.36 27.09 -15.90
N ALA A 26 1.94 26.80 -17.06
CA ALA A 26 2.21 25.44 -17.52
C ALA A 26 3.13 24.69 -16.54
N ILE A 27 4.23 25.32 -16.08
CA ILE A 27 5.15 24.71 -15.12
C ILE A 27 4.42 24.33 -13.83
N ARG A 28 3.63 25.24 -13.26
CA ARG A 28 2.85 24.95 -12.04
C ARG A 28 1.88 23.79 -12.24
N GLN A 29 1.20 23.74 -13.38
CA GLN A 29 0.26 22.68 -13.70
C GLN A 29 0.97 21.32 -13.83
N PHE A 30 2.11 21.28 -14.51
CA PHE A 30 2.91 20.06 -14.64
C PHE A 30 3.42 19.56 -13.29
N THR A 31 3.94 20.45 -12.43
CA THR A 31 4.40 20.06 -11.09
C THR A 31 3.27 19.48 -10.24
N SER A 32 2.07 20.08 -10.27
CA SER A 32 0.90 19.56 -9.57
C SER A 32 0.48 18.18 -10.08
N LEU A 33 0.51 17.98 -11.41
CA LEU A 33 0.17 16.69 -12.02
C LEU A 33 1.17 15.59 -11.64
N ILE A 34 2.47 15.90 -11.64
CA ILE A 34 3.52 14.96 -11.23
C ILE A 34 3.35 14.59 -9.76
N ALA A 35 3.12 15.58 -8.89
CA ALA A 35 2.89 15.32 -7.46
C ALA A 35 1.68 14.41 -7.22
N TYR A 36 0.56 14.68 -7.92
CA TYR A 36 -0.62 13.81 -7.88
C TYR A 36 -0.31 12.39 -8.36
N SER A 37 0.39 12.26 -9.48
CA SER A 37 0.76 10.95 -10.04
C SER A 37 1.63 10.15 -9.08
N ASN A 38 2.66 10.78 -8.49
CA ASN A 38 3.55 10.15 -7.53
C ASN A 38 2.80 9.68 -6.28
N GLN A 39 1.81 10.45 -5.83
CA GLN A 39 1.00 10.10 -4.67
C GLN A 39 0.07 8.90 -4.95
N VAL A 40 -0.57 8.87 -6.12
CA VAL A 40 -1.40 7.73 -6.54
C VAL A 40 -0.55 6.46 -6.69
N ASP A 41 0.62 6.57 -7.30
CA ASP A 41 1.58 5.48 -7.41
C ASP A 41 2.02 4.98 -6.03
N HIS A 42 2.35 5.89 -5.11
CA HIS A 42 2.71 5.56 -3.75
C HIS A 42 1.59 4.80 -3.01
N THR A 43 0.36 5.29 -3.05
CA THR A 43 -0.76 4.60 -2.41
C THR A 43 -1.02 3.22 -3.02
N ASN A 44 -0.90 3.07 -4.34
CA ASN A 44 -1.01 1.76 -4.98
C ASN A 44 0.10 0.79 -4.54
N LYS A 45 1.33 1.28 -4.30
CA LYS A 45 2.42 0.48 -3.74
C LYS A 45 2.10 -0.02 -2.32
N VAL A 46 1.52 0.84 -1.47
CA VAL A 46 1.08 0.45 -0.13
C VAL A 46 -0.02 -0.63 -0.20
N ILE A 47 -1.04 -0.43 -1.02
CA ILE A 47 -2.14 -1.38 -1.21
C ILE A 47 -1.61 -2.72 -1.74
N THR A 48 -0.73 -2.70 -2.74
CA THR A 48 -0.10 -3.89 -3.32
C THR A 48 0.69 -4.65 -2.26
N GLN A 49 1.46 -3.95 -1.43
CA GLN A 49 2.22 -4.56 -0.35
C GLN A 49 1.31 -5.20 0.72
N LEU A 50 0.17 -4.57 1.04
CA LEU A 50 -0.83 -5.15 1.95
C LEU A 50 -1.44 -6.43 1.38
N TYR A 51 -1.75 -6.48 0.09
CA TYR A 51 -2.21 -7.70 -0.57
C TYR A 51 -1.13 -8.79 -0.62
N TYR A 52 0.12 -8.40 -0.83
CA TYR A 52 1.24 -9.35 -0.80
C TYR A 52 1.38 -10.01 0.57
N ILE A 53 1.29 -9.23 1.66
CA ILE A 53 1.29 -9.78 3.03
C ILE A 53 0.09 -10.72 3.25
N GLU A 54 -1.11 -10.33 2.79
CA GLU A 54 -2.29 -11.20 2.89
C GLU A 54 -2.10 -12.53 2.14
N GLY A 55 -1.56 -12.47 0.92
CA GLY A 55 -1.25 -13.64 0.12
C GLY A 55 -0.25 -14.58 0.80
N LEU A 56 0.84 -14.03 1.36
CA LEU A 56 1.81 -14.82 2.13
C LEU A 56 1.15 -15.55 3.30
N ILE A 57 0.29 -14.88 4.08
CA ILE A 57 -0.43 -15.51 5.20
C ILE A 57 -1.32 -16.65 4.69
N GLN A 58 -2.09 -16.41 3.62
CA GLN A 58 -3.01 -17.40 3.05
C GLN A 58 -2.28 -18.62 2.51
N GLU A 59 -1.20 -18.43 1.74
CA GLU A 59 -0.43 -19.54 1.19
C GLU A 59 0.23 -20.36 2.30
N THR A 60 0.73 -19.66 3.32
CA THR A 60 1.30 -20.26 4.52
C THR A 60 0.28 -21.11 5.28
N GLU A 61 -0.97 -20.66 5.41
CA GLU A 61 -2.08 -21.42 5.99
C GLU A 61 -2.43 -22.67 5.19
N VAL A 62 -2.45 -22.55 3.86
CA VAL A 62 -2.74 -23.67 2.97
C VAL A 62 -1.64 -24.73 3.12
N LYS A 63 -0.37 -24.33 3.10
CA LYS A 63 0.76 -25.25 3.28
C LYS A 63 0.83 -25.86 4.67
N GLU A 64 0.57 -25.08 5.73
CA GLU A 64 0.47 -25.61 7.10
C GLU A 64 -0.59 -26.71 7.16
N ARG A 65 -1.81 -26.44 6.68
CA ARG A 65 -2.89 -27.44 6.67
C ARG A 65 -2.54 -28.66 5.82
N GLY A 66 -1.92 -28.44 4.65
CA GLY A 66 -1.42 -29.50 3.78
C GLY A 66 -0.50 -30.44 4.55
N TYR A 67 0.54 -29.89 5.16
CA TYR A 67 1.49 -30.64 5.98
C TYR A 67 0.82 -31.33 7.19
N LEU A 68 -0.09 -30.64 7.89
CA LEU A 68 -0.83 -31.24 9.01
C LEU A 68 -1.61 -32.49 8.58
N ILE A 69 -2.14 -32.52 7.35
CA ILE A 69 -2.91 -33.63 6.79
C ILE A 69 -1.98 -34.72 6.20
N SER A 70 -1.03 -34.32 5.35
CA SER A 70 -0.18 -35.21 4.57
C SER A 70 0.93 -35.85 5.41
N ARG A 71 1.44 -35.11 6.41
CA ARG A 71 2.70 -35.41 7.12
C ARG A 71 3.92 -35.53 6.18
N ASP A 72 3.83 -34.96 4.98
CA ASP A 72 4.89 -35.01 4.00
C ASP A 72 5.94 -33.95 4.31
N SER A 73 7.14 -34.37 4.71
CA SER A 73 8.24 -33.47 5.04
C SER A 73 8.74 -32.65 3.85
N SER A 74 8.43 -33.05 2.61
CA SER A 74 8.75 -32.25 1.43
C SER A 74 8.01 -30.90 1.40
N ASP A 75 6.87 -30.79 2.07
CA ASP A 75 6.10 -29.54 2.20
C ASP A 75 6.73 -28.53 3.19
N MET A 76 7.62 -28.99 4.09
CA MET A 76 8.19 -28.14 5.14
C MET A 76 9.11 -27.05 4.60
N ALA A 77 9.93 -27.35 3.58
CA ALA A 77 10.91 -26.39 3.07
C ALA A 77 10.21 -25.13 2.53
N GLY A 78 9.19 -25.31 1.69
CA GLY A 78 8.40 -24.20 1.16
C GLY A 78 7.58 -23.48 2.23
N LEU A 79 7.11 -24.18 3.26
CA LEU A 79 6.42 -23.56 4.39
C LEU A 79 7.34 -22.63 5.19
N PHE A 80 8.56 -23.08 5.51
CA PHE A 80 9.53 -22.26 6.25
C PHE A 80 9.98 -21.03 5.46
N GLU A 81 10.11 -21.15 4.14
CA GLU A 81 10.39 -20.01 3.26
C GLU A 81 9.27 -18.97 3.31
N LEU A 82 8.00 -19.37 3.21
CA LEU A 82 6.91 -18.40 3.32
C LEU A 82 6.86 -17.73 4.69
N ILE A 83 7.05 -18.50 5.76
CA ILE A 83 7.09 -17.97 7.14
C ILE A 83 8.21 -16.93 7.30
N SER A 84 9.39 -17.19 6.73
CA SER A 84 10.55 -16.28 6.86
C SER A 84 10.32 -14.96 6.11
N ASN A 85 9.48 -14.96 5.07
CA ASN A 85 9.15 -13.78 4.26
C ASN A 85 8.08 -12.86 4.88
N ILE A 86 7.28 -13.33 5.85
CA ILE A 86 6.18 -12.55 6.45
C ILE A 86 6.68 -11.26 7.12
N ILE A 87 7.71 -11.34 7.97
CA ILE A 87 8.23 -10.17 8.70
C ILE A 87 8.95 -9.19 7.76
N PRO A 88 9.84 -9.64 6.85
CA PRO A 88 10.41 -8.78 5.82
C PRO A 88 9.35 -8.03 5.00
N ALA A 89 8.25 -8.69 4.61
CA ALA A 89 7.16 -8.03 3.89
C ALA A 89 6.53 -6.88 4.71
N ALA A 90 6.38 -7.06 6.02
CA ALA A 90 5.92 -6.00 6.93
C ALA A 90 6.98 -4.89 7.14
N ASP A 91 8.27 -5.18 7.01
CA ASP A 91 9.34 -4.19 7.01
C ASP A 91 9.35 -3.35 5.73
N THR A 92 9.11 -3.94 4.57
CA THR A 92 8.90 -3.18 3.32
C THR A 92 7.71 -2.23 3.46
N LEU A 93 6.61 -2.70 4.04
CA LEU A 93 5.45 -1.85 4.31
C LEU A 93 5.79 -0.68 5.25
N LYS A 94 6.66 -0.90 6.26
CA LYS A 94 7.17 0.15 7.17
C LYS A 94 7.83 1.29 6.42
N VAL A 95 8.63 0.98 5.40
CA VAL A 95 9.33 1.97 4.59
C VAL A 95 8.33 2.76 3.74
N LEU A 96 7.34 2.08 3.15
CA LEU A 96 6.32 2.75 2.34
C LEU A 96 5.46 3.72 3.17
N ILE A 97 5.11 3.37 4.41
CA ILE A 97 4.23 4.21 5.25
C ILE A 97 5.01 5.17 6.18
N SER A 98 6.28 5.45 5.89
CA SER A 98 7.17 6.23 6.79
C SER A 98 6.61 7.59 7.19
N ASP A 99 5.76 8.15 6.34
CA ASP A 99 5.23 9.51 6.50
C ASP A 99 3.80 9.53 7.07
N ASP A 100 3.11 8.38 7.19
CA ASP A 100 1.78 8.27 7.79
C ASP A 100 1.85 7.67 9.22
N ASN A 101 1.69 8.52 10.23
CA ASN A 101 1.71 8.14 11.65
C ASN A 101 0.61 7.13 12.04
N SER A 102 -0.56 7.22 11.43
CA SER A 102 -1.65 6.32 11.75
C SER A 102 -1.45 4.96 11.09
N GLN A 103 -0.96 4.91 9.85
CA GLN A 103 -0.56 3.65 9.23
C GLN A 103 0.61 3.00 9.98
N LYS A 104 1.58 3.79 10.47
CA LYS A 104 2.64 3.29 11.37
C LYS A 104 2.07 2.61 12.62
N THR A 105 1.03 3.20 13.22
CA THR A 105 0.35 2.62 14.38
C THR A 105 -0.34 1.30 14.00
N ASN A 106 -1.06 1.27 12.87
CA ASN A 106 -1.67 0.05 12.35
C ASN A 106 -0.64 -1.06 12.07
N LEU A 107 0.53 -0.69 11.56
CA LEU A 107 1.61 -1.63 11.29
C LEU A 107 2.17 -2.25 12.57
N ILE A 108 2.23 -1.53 13.69
CA ILE A 108 2.65 -2.10 14.98
C ILE A 108 1.70 -3.24 15.38
N TYR A 109 0.39 -3.01 15.30
CA TYR A 109 -0.61 -4.03 15.58
C TYR A 109 -0.52 -5.20 14.59
N LEU A 110 -0.39 -4.91 13.30
CA LEU A 110 -0.22 -5.94 12.27
C LEU A 110 1.00 -6.81 12.57
N LYS A 111 2.16 -6.22 12.86
CA LYS A 111 3.39 -6.96 13.20
C LYS A 111 3.26 -7.82 14.44
N SER A 112 2.54 -7.33 15.46
CA SER A 112 2.23 -8.13 16.65
C SER A 112 1.45 -9.39 16.27
N LEU A 113 0.36 -9.24 15.51
CA LEU A 113 -0.47 -10.35 15.04
C LEU A 113 0.29 -11.32 14.13
N LEU A 114 1.15 -10.81 13.24
CA LEU A 114 2.00 -11.62 12.37
C LEU A 114 3.01 -12.45 13.16
N THR A 115 3.60 -11.85 14.21
CA THR A 115 4.55 -12.54 15.09
C THR A 115 3.85 -13.65 15.86
N GLU A 116 2.71 -13.34 16.46
CA GLU A 116 1.92 -14.33 17.21
C GLU A 116 1.42 -15.46 16.30
N ARG A 117 1.01 -15.15 15.07
CA ARG A 117 0.65 -16.17 14.07
C ARG A 117 1.82 -17.10 13.76
N LYS A 118 3.00 -16.54 13.50
CA LYS A 118 4.23 -17.30 13.24
C LYS A 118 4.57 -18.21 14.42
N ASP A 119 4.41 -17.75 15.65
CA ASP A 119 4.74 -18.53 16.83
C ASP A 119 3.77 -19.69 17.01
N TYR A 120 2.46 -19.49 16.81
CA TYR A 120 1.50 -20.59 16.79
C TYR A 120 1.78 -21.61 15.69
N MET A 121 2.23 -21.18 14.51
CA MET A 121 2.62 -22.10 13.45
C MET A 121 3.78 -22.99 13.86
N LYS A 122 4.82 -22.41 14.46
CA LYS A 122 5.96 -23.18 14.95
C LYS A 122 5.53 -24.20 16.01
N GLU A 123 4.66 -23.79 16.93
CA GLU A 123 4.10 -24.67 17.95
C GLU A 123 3.30 -25.83 17.31
N ASN A 124 2.51 -25.54 16.27
CA ASN A 124 1.75 -26.56 15.54
C ASN A 124 2.65 -27.59 14.88
N LEU A 125 3.72 -27.14 14.21
CA LEU A 125 4.68 -28.03 13.55
C LEU A 125 5.38 -28.94 14.58
N LEU A 126 5.84 -28.38 15.70
CA LEU A 126 6.46 -29.15 16.78
C LEU A 126 5.50 -30.14 17.43
N TYR A 127 4.24 -29.74 17.64
CA TYR A 127 3.20 -30.61 18.20
C TYR A 127 2.93 -31.80 17.29
N VAL A 128 2.90 -31.57 15.98
CA VAL A 128 2.62 -32.60 14.97
C VAL A 128 3.70 -33.66 14.88
N ASP A 129 4.97 -33.26 15.03
CA ASP A 129 6.11 -34.18 15.03
C ASP A 129 6.18 -35.02 16.32
N THR A 130 5.65 -34.50 17.43
CA THR A 130 5.72 -35.14 18.76
C THR A 130 4.45 -35.91 19.15
N ALA A 131 3.30 -35.57 18.56
CA ALA A 131 2.03 -36.20 18.88
C ALA A 131 1.90 -37.58 18.23
N LEU A 132 1.74 -38.61 19.08
CA LEU A 132 1.46 -39.99 18.64
C LEU A 132 0.08 -40.14 17.97
N ASN A 133 -0.81 -39.18 18.16
CA ASN A 133 -2.15 -39.14 17.57
C ASN A 133 -2.30 -37.94 16.62
N LYS A 134 -3.17 -38.07 15.62
CA LYS A 134 -3.49 -37.01 14.63
C LYS A 134 -4.34 -35.86 15.23
N ALA A 135 -4.23 -35.60 16.53
CA ALA A 135 -4.97 -34.52 17.17
C ALA A 135 -4.47 -33.16 16.67
N LEU A 136 -5.37 -32.17 16.63
CA LEU A 136 -5.01 -30.79 16.37
C LEU A 136 -4.41 -30.17 17.64
N SER A 137 -3.36 -29.36 17.48
CA SER A 137 -2.78 -28.61 18.59
C SER A 137 -3.77 -27.55 19.10
N PRO A 138 -3.76 -27.21 20.41
CA PRO A 138 -4.47 -26.05 20.92
C PRO A 138 -4.06 -24.73 20.24
N ALA A 139 -2.79 -24.61 19.84
CA ALA A 139 -2.26 -23.46 19.11
C ALA A 139 -2.86 -23.30 17.70
N PHE A 140 -3.34 -24.38 17.06
CA PHE A 140 -4.03 -24.30 15.78
C PHE A 140 -5.36 -23.53 15.91
N LEU A 141 -6.11 -23.77 16.99
CA LEU A 141 -7.36 -23.05 17.27
C LEU A 141 -7.10 -21.55 17.51
N LYS A 142 -6.03 -21.22 18.24
CA LYS A 142 -5.61 -19.82 18.44
C LYS A 142 -5.18 -19.17 17.12
N GLY A 143 -4.46 -19.91 16.26
CA GLY A 143 -4.08 -19.47 14.92
C GLY A 143 -5.28 -19.10 14.04
N ILE A 144 -6.38 -19.86 14.12
CA ILE A 144 -7.63 -19.55 13.41
C ILE A 144 -8.22 -18.20 13.87
N ALA A 145 -8.20 -17.91 15.17
CA ALA A 145 -8.72 -16.64 15.70
C ALA A 145 -7.87 -15.45 15.24
N ILE A 146 -6.54 -15.58 15.25
CA ILE A 146 -5.63 -14.53 14.79
C ILE A 146 -5.80 -14.20 13.31
N ARG A 147 -6.07 -15.21 12.48
CA ARG A 147 -6.32 -14.99 11.06
C ARG A 147 -7.41 -13.96 10.81
N GLN A 148 -8.52 -14.04 11.56
CA GLN A 148 -9.60 -13.08 11.40
C GLN A 148 -9.12 -11.66 11.75
N GLN A 149 -8.39 -11.51 12.86
CA GLN A 149 -7.83 -10.21 13.26
C GLN A 149 -6.82 -9.67 12.25
N LEU A 150 -6.00 -10.53 11.64
CA LEU A 150 -5.07 -10.17 10.56
C LEU A 150 -5.83 -9.66 9.33
N LYS A 151 -6.86 -10.38 8.90
CA LYS A 151 -7.70 -10.00 7.76
C LYS A 151 -8.37 -8.65 8.00
N ASP A 152 -8.96 -8.47 9.18
CA ASP A 152 -9.63 -7.23 9.55
C ASP A 152 -8.63 -6.06 9.58
N ARG A 153 -7.45 -6.26 10.18
CA ARG A 153 -6.40 -5.24 10.22
C ARG A 153 -5.91 -4.86 8.81
N LEU A 154 -5.65 -5.84 7.95
CA LEU A 154 -5.22 -5.60 6.57
C LEU A 154 -6.32 -4.89 5.76
N SER A 155 -7.59 -5.25 5.96
CA SER A 155 -8.73 -4.56 5.33
C SER A 155 -8.82 -3.12 5.78
N SER A 156 -8.78 -2.84 7.09
CA SER A 156 -8.84 -1.46 7.60
C SER A 156 -7.68 -0.61 7.10
N MET A 157 -6.47 -1.18 6.98
CA MET A 157 -5.32 -0.46 6.40
C MET A 157 -5.53 -0.13 4.93
N ARG A 158 -6.13 -1.03 4.14
CA ARG A 158 -6.46 -0.77 2.72
C ARG A 158 -7.59 0.23 2.54
N GLU A 159 -8.66 0.10 3.33
CA GLU A 159 -9.81 1.01 3.28
C GLU A 159 -9.38 2.45 3.51
N ARG A 160 -8.42 2.66 4.42
CA ARG A 160 -7.79 3.98 4.63
C ARG A 160 -7.07 4.49 3.39
N GLU A 161 -6.28 3.65 2.72
CA GLU A 161 -5.58 4.02 1.49
C GLU A 161 -6.56 4.34 0.35
N PHE A 162 -7.65 3.57 0.24
CA PHE A 162 -8.72 3.86 -0.73
C PHE A 162 -9.44 5.18 -0.42
N ALA A 163 -9.76 5.45 0.84
CA ALA A 163 -10.36 6.72 1.25
C ALA A 163 -9.43 7.91 0.95
N TYR A 164 -8.12 7.73 1.12
CA TYR A 164 -7.12 8.75 0.77
C TYR A 164 -7.07 9.01 -0.74
N LEU A 165 -7.14 7.96 -1.58
CA LEU A 165 -7.25 8.13 -3.04
C LEU A 165 -8.54 8.83 -3.45
N GLU A 166 -9.66 8.48 -2.84
CA GLU A 166 -10.97 9.04 -3.16
C GLU A 166 -11.04 10.55 -2.84
N ASP A 167 -10.58 10.96 -1.65
CA ASP A 167 -10.51 12.37 -1.25
C ASP A 167 -9.71 13.21 -2.27
N LYS A 168 -8.60 12.65 -2.76
CA LYS A 168 -7.73 13.31 -3.73
C LYS A 168 -8.36 13.39 -5.12
N PHE A 169 -9.07 12.34 -5.53
CA PHE A 169 -9.81 12.33 -6.77
C PHE A 169 -10.92 13.40 -6.76
N ARG A 170 -11.70 13.46 -5.67
CA ARG A 170 -12.75 14.48 -5.49
C ARG A 170 -12.21 15.90 -5.52
N THR A 171 -11.11 16.14 -4.82
CA THR A 171 -10.41 17.44 -4.81
C THR A 171 -9.99 17.85 -6.22
N LYS A 172 -9.38 16.94 -6.99
CA LYS A 172 -8.97 17.20 -8.38
C LYS A 172 -10.16 17.54 -9.28
N THR A 173 -11.24 16.76 -9.22
CA THR A 173 -12.44 17.00 -10.02
C THR A 173 -13.09 18.35 -9.70
N TYR A 174 -13.15 18.73 -8.43
CA TYR A 174 -13.68 20.02 -7.98
C TYR A 174 -12.92 21.20 -8.63
N TYR A 175 -11.58 21.20 -8.58
CA TYR A 175 -10.78 22.26 -9.20
C TYR A 175 -10.90 22.30 -10.74
N GLN A 176 -11.00 21.13 -11.39
CA GLN A 176 -11.23 21.07 -12.83
C GLN A 176 -12.58 21.67 -13.23
N GLN A 177 -13.64 21.39 -12.46
CA GLN A 177 -14.98 21.93 -12.72
C GLN A 177 -15.03 23.45 -12.55
N ILE A 178 -14.46 24.01 -11.48
CA ILE A 178 -14.40 25.47 -11.27
C ILE A 178 -13.62 26.15 -12.40
N THR A 179 -12.50 25.57 -12.82
CA THR A 179 -11.70 26.14 -13.90
C THR A 179 -12.49 26.16 -15.21
N ASN A 180 -13.18 25.06 -15.53
CA ASN A 180 -14.01 24.97 -16.74
C ASN A 180 -15.26 25.87 -16.69
N SER A 181 -15.85 26.10 -15.51
CA SER A 181 -17.00 27.00 -15.37
C SER A 181 -16.62 28.48 -15.41
N THR A 182 -15.37 28.83 -15.09
CA THR A 182 -14.88 30.22 -15.10
C THR A 182 -14.40 30.65 -16.50
N ILE A 183 -14.15 29.70 -17.40
CA ILE A 183 -13.68 29.95 -18.78
C ILE A 183 -14.86 29.99 -19.79
N ARG A 184 -16.09 29.67 -19.35
CA ARG A 184 -17.32 29.87 -20.13
C ARG A 184 -17.94 31.22 -19.87
#